data_AF-A0A0D0EMY5-F1
#
_entry.id   AF-A0A0D0EMY5-F1
#
_cell.length_a   1.000
_cell.length_b   1.000
_cell.length_c   1.000
_cell.angle_alpha   90.00
_cell.angle_beta   90.00
_cell.angle_gamma   90.00
#
_symmetry.space_group_name_H-M   'P 1'
#
loop_
_entity.id
_entity.type
_entity.pdbx_description
1 polymer ?
#
loop_
_entity_poly.entity_id
_entity_poly.type
_entity_poly.pdbx_seq_one_letter_code
_entity_poly.pdbx_strand_id
1 'polypeptide(L)'
;MNNANICILILSTKAESYRGFITSIENSWYKEAVNKGFKVFFYSGGHSENCVYSHNEIRVTEADSIENCYRKFVSAKNVLLDNYPDVELIYRTNLSSYIDISNFSKYINKCSFDNDSYHGVQGKANLWSEIFFKNKYLHLLLKYLHLGPKVSFFSGAGFFIGTKLCNTLSLDDSKNYLIDDVEIGRQITKFKAHNVKYERIYVTDSYVKIKKKDLDVLVNDFMLFHYKFKTSDRNADIDNVAKFSSLDFRSNLLTTS
;
A
#
# COMPACT_ATOMS: atom_id res chain seq x y z
N MET A 1 -0.94 20.23 2.91
CA MET A 1 -0.03 19.48 3.80
C MET A 1 1.36 19.58 3.20
N ASN A 2 2.39 19.82 4.00
CA ASN A 2 3.77 19.80 3.50
C ASN A 2 4.16 18.36 3.17
N ASN A 3 4.84 18.11 2.05
CA ASN A 3 5.31 16.77 1.68
C ASN A 3 6.20 16.15 2.78
N ALA A 4 6.94 16.98 3.52
CA ALA A 4 7.72 16.55 4.68
C ALA A 4 6.90 15.86 5.76
N ASN A 5 5.61 16.19 5.89
CA ASN A 5 4.70 15.61 6.89
C ASN A 5 4.07 14.29 6.38
N ILE A 6 4.49 13.78 5.22
CA ILE A 6 3.89 12.62 4.57
C ILE A 6 4.93 11.51 4.46
N CYS A 7 4.56 10.32 4.93
CA CYS A 7 5.39 9.12 4.82
C CYS A 7 4.81 8.14 3.81
N ILE A 8 5.62 7.67 2.87
CA ILE A 8 5.34 6.51 2.03
C ILE A 8 5.93 5.28 2.72
N LEU A 9 5.07 4.41 3.25
CA LEU A 9 5.46 3.22 4.00
C LEU A 9 5.22 1.96 3.16
N ILE A 10 6.29 1.25 2.82
CA ILE A 10 6.29 0.15 1.84
C ILE A 10 6.42 -1.18 2.59
N LEU A 11 5.38 -2.01 2.56
CA LEU A 11 5.46 -3.36 3.09
C LEU A 11 6.51 -4.15 2.30
N SER A 12 7.51 -4.63 3.01
CA SER A 12 8.62 -5.44 2.53
C SER A 12 8.72 -6.78 3.29
N THR A 13 9.75 -7.55 2.96
CA THR A 13 10.09 -8.85 3.54
C THR A 13 11.60 -9.03 3.57
N LYS A 14 12.11 -9.82 4.51
CA LYS A 14 13.52 -10.24 4.57
C LYS A 14 13.89 -11.31 3.55
N ALA A 15 12.91 -11.86 2.83
CA ALA A 15 13.14 -12.89 1.84
C ALA A 15 14.00 -12.36 0.67
N GLU A 16 15.10 -13.06 0.38
CA GLU A 16 16.08 -12.64 -0.63
C GLU A 16 15.46 -12.43 -2.02
N SER A 17 14.49 -13.27 -2.38
CA SER A 17 13.79 -13.22 -3.66
C SER A 17 13.05 -11.89 -3.92
N TYR A 18 12.86 -11.07 -2.89
CA TYR A 18 12.20 -9.77 -3.01
C TYR A 18 13.18 -8.59 -2.97
N ARG A 19 14.49 -8.81 -2.77
CA ARG A 19 15.48 -7.73 -2.79
C ARG A 19 15.50 -6.96 -4.10
N GLY A 20 15.28 -7.65 -5.22
CA GLY A 20 15.18 -7.00 -6.54
C GLY A 20 14.12 -5.90 -6.57
N PHE A 21 12.97 -6.07 -5.91
CA PHE A 21 11.95 -5.03 -5.85
C PHE A 21 12.41 -3.79 -5.06
N ILE A 22 13.12 -3.99 -3.95
CA ILE A 22 13.67 -2.88 -3.15
C ILE A 22 14.61 -2.06 -4.03
N THR A 23 15.58 -2.73 -4.66
CA THR A 23 16.54 -2.09 -5.57
C THR A 23 15.84 -1.39 -6.74
N SER A 24 14.80 -2.00 -7.33
CA SER A 24 14.02 -1.39 -8.40
C SER A 24 13.26 -0.14 -7.97
N ILE A 25 12.69 -0.12 -6.75
CA ILE A 25 12.03 1.06 -6.19
C ILE A 25 13.05 2.16 -5.93
N GLU A 26 14.17 1.84 -5.27
CA GLU A 26 15.25 2.77 -4.97
C GLU A 26 15.83 3.41 -6.23
N ASN A 27 15.91 2.66 -7.33
CA ASN A 27 16.39 3.15 -8.62
C ASN A 27 15.32 3.81 -9.51
N SER A 28 14.06 3.84 -9.07
CA SER A 28 12.95 4.46 -9.82
C SER A 28 12.37 5.65 -9.05
N TRP A 29 11.12 5.55 -8.58
CA TRP A 29 10.35 6.64 -8.02
C TRP A 29 10.78 7.08 -6.62
N TYR A 30 11.55 6.25 -5.89
CA TYR A 30 12.02 6.56 -4.55
C TYR A 30 12.82 7.87 -4.50
N LYS A 31 13.79 8.04 -5.41
CA LYS A 31 14.65 9.23 -5.45
C LYS A 31 13.85 10.50 -5.69
N GLU A 32 12.86 10.44 -6.60
CA GLU A 32 11.97 11.57 -6.86
C GLU A 32 11.12 11.90 -5.63
N ALA A 33 10.62 10.89 -4.91
CA ALA A 33 9.86 11.08 -3.68
C ALA A 33 10.68 11.81 -2.61
N VAL A 34 11.89 11.31 -2.32
CA VAL A 34 12.80 11.93 -1.34
C VAL A 34 13.17 13.35 -1.76
N ASN A 35 13.49 13.60 -3.03
CA ASN A 35 13.81 14.93 -3.54
C ASN A 35 12.64 15.92 -3.42
N LYS A 36 11.39 15.43 -3.44
CA LYS A 36 10.18 16.23 -3.21
C LYS A 36 9.83 16.37 -1.72
N GLY A 37 10.68 15.86 -0.82
CA GLY A 37 10.57 15.98 0.62
C GLY A 37 9.75 14.89 1.30
N PHE A 38 9.28 13.86 0.58
CA PHE A 38 8.57 12.75 1.21
C PHE A 38 9.52 11.91 2.06
N LYS A 39 9.04 11.46 3.22
CA LYS A 39 9.69 10.38 3.97
C LYS A 39 9.32 9.05 3.31
N VAL A 40 10.28 8.17 3.08
CA VAL A 40 10.03 6.87 2.42
C VAL A 40 10.74 5.75 3.17
N PHE A 41 9.97 4.78 3.66
CA PHE A 41 10.50 3.66 4.42
C PHE A 41 9.98 2.33 3.89
N PHE A 42 10.87 1.36 3.77
CA PHE A 42 10.53 -0.05 3.71
C PHE A 42 10.36 -0.58 5.12
N TYR A 43 9.38 -1.44 5.37
CA TYR A 43 9.27 -2.13 6.66
C TYR A 43 9.15 -3.64 6.49
N SER A 44 9.89 -4.39 7.31
CA SER A 44 9.93 -5.85 7.28
C SER A 44 9.98 -6.46 8.68
N GLY A 45 9.51 -7.70 8.80
CA GLY A 45 9.42 -8.39 10.08
C GLY A 45 10.54 -9.40 10.32
N GLY A 46 10.49 -10.05 11.49
CA GLY A 46 11.35 -11.17 11.86
C GLY A 46 12.76 -10.75 12.23
N HIS A 47 12.90 -9.54 12.80
CA HIS A 47 14.14 -8.99 13.34
C HIS A 47 14.19 -9.10 14.87
N SER A 48 15.33 -8.76 15.48
CA SER A 48 15.53 -8.82 16.92
C SER A 48 14.91 -7.67 17.70
N GLU A 49 14.66 -6.53 17.04
CA GLU A 49 14.17 -5.31 17.67
C GLU A 49 13.30 -4.47 16.71
N ASN A 50 12.50 -3.58 17.31
CA ASN A 50 11.70 -2.59 16.60
C ASN A 50 12.51 -1.29 16.50
N CYS A 51 13.06 -0.97 15.33
CA CYS A 51 13.93 0.20 15.17
C CYS A 51 13.95 0.75 13.73
N VAL A 52 14.42 1.98 13.59
CA VAL A 52 14.90 2.52 12.31
C VAL A 52 16.33 2.01 12.15
N TYR A 53 16.54 1.05 11.25
CA TYR A 53 17.85 0.39 11.10
C TYR A 53 18.79 1.12 10.12
N SER A 54 18.23 1.86 9.16
CA SER A 54 18.98 2.59 8.15
C SER A 54 18.22 3.86 7.73
N HIS A 55 18.71 4.57 6.70
CA HIS A 55 18.04 5.78 6.20
C HIS A 55 16.62 5.52 5.64
N ASN A 56 16.26 4.29 5.31
CA ASN A 56 14.97 3.95 4.70
C ASN A 56 14.39 2.59 5.13
N GLU A 57 14.91 1.97 6.19
CA GLU A 57 14.40 0.68 6.68
C GLU A 57 13.89 0.79 8.12
N ILE A 58 12.63 0.36 8.32
CA ILE A 58 12.04 0.10 9.62
C ILE A 58 12.01 -1.42 9.83
N ARG A 59 12.69 -1.88 10.87
CA ARG A 59 12.69 -3.28 11.27
C ARG A 59 11.73 -3.48 12.42
N VAL A 60 11.00 -4.59 12.36
CA VAL A 60 10.10 -4.99 13.44
C VAL A 60 10.26 -6.47 13.80
N THR A 61 9.93 -6.78 15.04
CA THR A 61 10.08 -8.11 15.65
C THR A 61 9.02 -9.10 15.18
N GLU A 62 7.85 -8.63 14.76
CA GLU A 62 6.74 -9.45 14.30
C GLU A 62 7.18 -10.37 13.16
N ALA A 63 6.70 -11.62 13.16
CA ALA A 63 7.11 -12.60 12.16
C ALA A 63 6.88 -12.12 10.72
N ASP A 64 7.81 -12.46 9.83
CA ASP A 64 7.76 -12.02 8.43
C ASP A 64 6.89 -12.93 7.57
N SER A 65 5.60 -12.95 7.88
CA SER A 65 4.60 -13.74 7.17
C SER A 65 3.40 -12.89 6.78
N ILE A 66 2.59 -13.37 5.83
CA ILE A 66 1.43 -12.64 5.31
C ILE A 66 0.39 -12.41 6.41
N GLU A 67 0.23 -13.39 7.31
CA GLU A 67 -0.70 -13.35 8.43
C GLU A 67 -0.33 -12.29 9.47
N ASN A 68 0.95 -11.92 9.52
CA ASN A 68 1.46 -10.92 10.46
C ASN A 68 1.55 -9.52 9.84
N CYS A 69 1.09 -9.30 8.60
CA CYS A 69 1.16 -7.99 7.94
C CYS A 69 0.49 -6.88 8.75
N TYR A 70 -0.66 -7.13 9.39
CA TYR A 70 -1.31 -6.17 10.29
C TYR A 70 -0.38 -5.79 11.46
N ARG A 71 0.14 -6.79 12.16
CA ARG A 71 1.02 -6.59 13.31
C ARG A 71 2.28 -5.83 12.91
N LYS A 72 2.90 -6.24 11.79
CA LYS A 72 4.05 -5.55 11.20
C LYS A 72 3.74 -4.07 10.92
N PHE A 73 2.57 -3.78 10.35
CA PHE A 73 2.17 -2.40 10.06
C PHE A 73 2.02 -1.59 11.36
N VAL A 74 1.36 -2.13 12.38
CA VAL A 74 1.17 -1.45 13.67
C VAL A 74 2.51 -1.16 14.36
N SER A 75 3.42 -2.12 14.40
CA SER A 75 4.73 -1.91 15.01
C SER A 75 5.60 -0.97 14.19
N ALA A 76 5.56 -1.07 12.86
CA ALA A 76 6.31 -0.18 11.99
C ALA A 76 5.81 1.27 12.08
N LYS A 77 4.49 1.50 12.18
CA LYS A 77 3.97 2.85 12.39
C LYS A 77 4.38 3.42 13.75
N ASN A 78 4.47 2.60 14.80
CA ASN A 78 4.86 3.10 16.13
C ASN A 78 6.31 3.58 16.07
N VAL A 79 7.21 2.75 15.54
CA VAL A 79 8.60 3.14 15.30
C VAL A 79 8.68 4.41 14.44
N LEU A 80 7.90 4.49 13.35
CA LEU A 80 7.86 5.68 12.49
C LEU A 80 7.45 6.93 13.28
N LEU A 81 6.33 6.89 14.01
CA LEU A 81 5.78 8.08 14.66
C LEU A 81 6.56 8.49 15.91
N ASP A 82 7.25 7.57 16.57
CA ASP A 82 8.17 7.87 17.68
C ASP A 82 9.41 8.62 17.18
N ASN A 83 9.93 8.25 15.99
CA ASN A 83 11.13 8.88 15.41
C ASN A 83 10.82 10.11 14.55
N TYR A 84 9.60 10.19 13.99
CA TYR A 84 9.15 11.24 13.08
C TYR A 84 7.76 11.74 13.49
N PRO A 85 7.66 12.46 14.63
CA PRO A 85 6.38 12.92 15.18
C PRO A 85 5.69 14.01 14.33
N ASP A 86 6.39 14.55 13.33
CA ASP A 86 5.87 15.52 12.36
C ASP A 86 5.09 14.86 11.20
N VAL A 87 5.08 13.53 11.12
CA VAL A 87 4.26 12.81 10.14
C VAL A 87 2.77 12.97 10.50
N GLU A 88 1.99 13.40 9.53
CA GLU A 88 0.54 13.63 9.62
C GLU A 88 -0.24 12.61 8.77
N LEU A 89 0.38 12.10 7.72
CA LEU A 89 -0.24 11.17 6.77
C LEU A 89 0.72 10.04 6.39
N ILE A 90 0.21 8.81 6.43
CA ILE A 90 0.92 7.63 5.93
C ILE A 90 0.23 7.13 4.67
N TYR A 91 0.97 7.02 3.58
CA TYR A 91 0.57 6.27 2.41
C TYR A 91 1.24 4.89 2.45
N ARG A 92 0.47 3.84 2.75
CA ARG A 92 0.94 2.47 2.85
C ARG A 92 0.82 1.78 1.49
N THR A 93 1.91 1.21 0.98
CA THR A 93 1.93 0.42 -0.27
C THR A 93 2.78 -0.86 -0.12
N ASN A 94 3.12 -1.54 -1.21
CA ASN A 94 3.88 -2.79 -1.24
C ASN A 94 5.00 -2.75 -2.29
N LEU A 95 5.95 -3.69 -2.19
CA LEU A 95 7.12 -3.80 -3.07
C LEU A 95 6.84 -3.86 -4.58
N SER A 96 5.66 -4.31 -5.02
CA SER A 96 5.37 -4.45 -6.46
C SER A 96 4.62 -3.25 -7.03
N SER A 97 4.80 -2.08 -6.42
CA SER A 97 4.10 -0.85 -6.77
C SER A 97 5.07 0.19 -7.32
N TYR A 98 4.69 0.81 -8.44
CA TYR A 98 5.28 2.05 -8.92
C TYR A 98 4.34 3.22 -8.60
N ILE A 99 4.92 4.31 -8.09
CA ILE A 99 4.21 5.53 -7.71
C ILE A 99 4.71 6.69 -8.58
N ASP A 100 3.84 7.28 -9.40
CA ASP A 100 4.14 8.53 -10.10
C ASP A 100 4.06 9.68 -9.09
N ILE A 101 5.22 10.19 -8.66
CA ILE A 101 5.32 11.15 -7.55
C ILE A 101 4.71 12.50 -7.92
N SER A 102 4.74 12.89 -9.20
CA SER A 102 4.09 14.11 -9.68
C SER A 102 2.58 14.05 -9.48
N ASN A 103 1.95 12.99 -9.98
CA ASN A 103 0.51 12.81 -9.81
C ASN A 103 0.11 12.47 -8.38
N PHE A 104 0.95 11.75 -7.62
CA PHE A 104 0.74 11.49 -6.20
C PHE A 104 0.63 12.79 -5.39
N SER A 105 1.54 13.74 -5.65
CA SER A 105 1.53 15.06 -4.99
C SER A 105 0.27 15.87 -5.34
N LYS A 106 -0.13 15.88 -6.62
CA LYS A 106 -1.38 16.53 -7.06
C LYS A 106 -2.59 15.90 -6.39
N TYR A 107 -2.62 14.56 -6.30
CA TYR A 107 -3.71 13.80 -5.70
C TYR A 107 -3.87 14.13 -4.21
N ILE A 108 -2.78 14.15 -3.45
CA ILE A 108 -2.78 14.53 -2.03
C ILE A 108 -3.34 15.94 -1.84
N ASN A 109 -2.84 16.90 -2.63
CA ASN A 109 -3.28 18.30 -2.56
C ASN A 109 -4.77 18.43 -2.89
N LYS A 110 -5.25 17.72 -3.92
CA LYS A 110 -6.66 17.73 -4.30
C LYS A 110 -7.56 17.11 -3.23
N CYS A 111 -7.14 16.02 -2.59
CA CYS A 111 -7.92 15.35 -1.55
C CYS A 111 -8.02 16.15 -0.25
N SER A 112 -7.07 17.07 -0.01
CA SER A 112 -6.96 17.83 1.24
C SER A 112 -6.98 16.90 2.46
N PHE A 113 -6.10 15.90 2.44
CA PHE A 113 -5.93 14.96 3.55
C PHE A 113 -5.53 15.67 4.84
N ASP A 114 -5.93 15.06 5.96
CA ASP A 114 -5.64 15.46 7.33
C ASP A 114 -5.45 14.22 8.22
N ASN A 115 -5.23 14.45 9.52
CA ASN A 115 -4.97 13.38 10.48
C ASN A 115 -6.16 12.41 10.69
N ASP A 116 -7.37 12.78 10.29
CA ASP A 116 -8.61 11.98 10.39
C ASP A 116 -9.02 11.32 9.06
N SER A 117 -8.13 11.35 8.07
CA SER A 117 -8.38 10.83 6.72
C SER A 117 -8.07 9.33 6.60
N TYR A 118 -8.92 8.57 5.91
CA TYR A 118 -8.64 7.19 5.50
C TYR A 118 -9.18 7.01 4.08
N HIS A 119 -8.33 6.65 3.12
CA HIS A 119 -8.72 6.66 1.70
C HIS A 119 -7.94 5.67 0.85
N GLY A 120 -8.57 5.14 -0.21
CA GLY A 120 -7.95 4.20 -1.13
C GLY A 120 -8.98 3.51 -2.03
N VAL A 121 -8.58 2.40 -2.66
CA VAL A 121 -9.55 1.54 -3.38
C VAL A 121 -10.36 0.73 -2.39
N GLN A 122 -11.66 1.03 -2.32
CA GLN A 122 -12.57 0.39 -1.38
C GLN A 122 -12.83 -1.07 -1.75
N GLY A 123 -12.72 -1.95 -0.75
CA GLY A 123 -13.10 -3.35 -0.79
C GLY A 123 -14.17 -3.67 0.27
N LYS A 124 -14.78 -4.84 0.14
CA LYS A 124 -15.66 -5.42 1.15
C LYS A 124 -15.24 -6.86 1.40
N ALA A 125 -15.02 -7.22 2.66
CA ALA A 125 -14.69 -8.56 3.09
C ALA A 125 -15.82 -9.13 3.93
N ASN A 126 -16.03 -10.44 3.84
CA ASN A 126 -16.95 -11.17 4.70
C ASN A 126 -16.17 -11.69 5.91
N LEU A 127 -16.52 -11.23 7.11
CA LEU A 127 -15.75 -11.48 8.32
C LEU A 127 -15.54 -12.98 8.60
N TRP A 128 -16.57 -13.79 8.38
CA TRP A 128 -16.49 -15.23 8.61
C TRP A 128 -15.52 -15.88 7.63
N SER A 129 -15.59 -15.52 6.35
CA SER A 129 -14.62 -16.03 5.36
C SER A 129 -13.18 -15.66 5.71
N GLU A 130 -12.94 -14.48 6.27
CA GLU A 130 -11.60 -14.01 6.66
C GLU A 130 -11.08 -14.74 7.91
N ILE A 131 -11.94 -15.01 8.90
CA ILE A 131 -11.58 -15.84 10.07
C ILE A 131 -11.07 -17.22 9.63
N PHE A 132 -11.67 -17.80 8.59
CA PHE A 132 -11.29 -19.10 8.05
C PHE A 132 -10.31 -19.03 6.87
N PHE A 133 -9.62 -17.90 6.64
CA PHE A 133 -8.71 -17.75 5.49
C PHE A 133 -7.63 -18.86 5.40
N LYS A 134 -7.21 -19.42 6.54
CA LYS A 134 -6.26 -20.55 6.60
C LYS A 134 -6.85 -21.87 6.08
N ASN A 135 -8.17 -22.04 6.13
CA ASN A 135 -8.85 -23.22 5.63
C ASN A 135 -9.48 -22.91 4.26
N LYS A 136 -8.79 -23.29 3.18
CA LYS A 136 -9.22 -23.00 1.80
C LYS A 136 -10.66 -23.42 1.51
N TYR A 137 -11.10 -24.58 2.00
CA TYR A 137 -12.45 -25.09 1.73
C TYR A 137 -13.52 -24.28 2.47
N LEU A 138 -13.33 -24.02 3.77
CA LEU A 138 -14.26 -23.19 4.55
C LEU A 138 -14.28 -21.74 4.07
N HIS A 139 -13.11 -21.18 3.73
CA HIS A 139 -13.02 -19.84 3.14
C HIS A 139 -13.84 -19.74 1.86
N LEU A 140 -13.70 -20.70 0.93
CA LEU A 140 -14.46 -20.72 -0.32
C LEU A 140 -15.96 -20.91 -0.09
N LEU A 141 -16.35 -21.84 0.79
CA LEU A 141 -17.76 -22.09 1.12
C LEU A 141 -18.42 -20.83 1.70
N LEU A 142 -17.82 -20.22 2.72
CA LEU A 142 -18.37 -19.02 3.37
C LEU A 142 -18.37 -17.80 2.44
N LYS A 143 -17.37 -17.69 1.57
CA LYS A 143 -17.32 -16.66 0.55
C LYS A 143 -18.46 -16.79 -0.46
N TYR A 144 -18.79 -18.02 -0.86
CA TYR A 144 -19.89 -18.31 -1.79
C TYR A 144 -21.27 -18.07 -1.15
N LEU A 145 -21.44 -18.48 0.11
CA LEU A 145 -22.72 -18.32 0.83
C LEU A 145 -23.02 -16.88 1.24
N HIS A 146 -22.02 -15.99 1.21
CA HIS A 146 -22.13 -14.57 1.60
C HIS A 146 -22.68 -14.33 3.03
N LEU A 147 -22.53 -15.31 3.93
CA LEU A 147 -23.07 -15.28 5.29
C LEU A 147 -22.14 -14.54 6.26
N GLY A 148 -22.70 -13.64 7.07
CA GLY A 148 -21.99 -12.95 8.15
C GLY A 148 -21.76 -11.45 7.90
N PRO A 149 -21.21 -10.73 8.90
CA PRO A 149 -21.02 -9.29 8.82
C PRO A 149 -19.93 -8.94 7.78
N LYS A 150 -20.13 -7.81 7.10
CA LYS A 150 -19.20 -7.28 6.10
C LYS A 150 -18.37 -6.16 6.70
N VAL A 151 -17.08 -6.18 6.42
CA VAL A 151 -16.15 -5.11 6.76
C VAL A 151 -15.81 -4.36 5.48
N SER A 152 -15.95 -3.03 5.51
CA SER A 152 -15.42 -2.17 4.44
C SER A 152 -14.00 -1.78 4.78
N PHE A 153 -13.12 -1.82 3.78
CA PHE A 153 -11.70 -1.52 3.98
C PHE A 153 -11.11 -0.87 2.73
N PHE A 154 -9.92 -0.28 2.85
CA PHE A 154 -9.14 0.15 1.69
C PHE A 154 -8.01 -0.84 1.42
N SER A 155 -7.93 -1.29 0.17
CA SER A 155 -7.05 -2.39 -0.23
C SER A 155 -5.57 -2.13 0.06
N GLY A 156 -4.92 -3.12 0.67
CA GLY A 156 -3.49 -3.12 1.02
C GLY A 156 -2.54 -3.07 -0.16
N ALA A 157 -3.02 -3.04 -1.40
CA ALA A 157 -2.17 -2.63 -2.50
C ALA A 157 -1.70 -1.18 -2.36
N GLY A 158 -2.53 -0.27 -1.81
CA GLY A 158 -2.19 1.14 -1.61
C GLY A 158 -3.35 1.89 -0.94
N PHE A 159 -3.09 2.54 0.19
CA PHE A 159 -4.07 3.38 0.90
C PHE A 159 -3.40 4.49 1.72
N PHE A 160 -4.16 5.55 1.98
CA PHE A 160 -3.80 6.66 2.86
C PHE A 160 -4.47 6.50 4.21
N ILE A 161 -3.76 6.86 5.28
CA ILE A 161 -4.29 6.90 6.64
C ILE A 161 -3.62 8.03 7.43
N GLY A 162 -4.43 8.91 8.01
CA GLY A 162 -3.98 10.01 8.85
C GLY A 162 -3.55 9.50 10.23
N THR A 163 -2.59 10.17 10.87
CA THR A 163 -1.94 9.64 12.08
C THR A 163 -2.86 9.54 13.28
N LYS A 164 -3.89 10.38 13.38
CA LYS A 164 -4.90 10.27 14.46
C LYS A 164 -5.68 8.95 14.34
N LEU A 165 -6.05 8.53 13.12
CA LEU A 165 -6.66 7.22 12.90
C LEU A 165 -5.66 6.09 13.09
N CYS A 166 -4.42 6.22 12.59
CA CYS A 166 -3.36 5.24 12.82
C CYS A 166 -3.18 4.94 14.31
N ASN A 167 -3.24 5.96 15.17
CA ASN A 167 -3.05 5.80 16.62
C ASN A 167 -4.19 5.06 17.32
N THR A 168 -5.34 4.91 16.67
CA THR A 168 -6.43 4.05 17.19
C THR A 168 -6.21 2.56 16.91
N LEU A 169 -5.29 2.21 16.00
CA LEU A 169 -4.97 0.82 15.70
C LEU A 169 -4.18 0.22 16.86
N SER A 170 -4.65 -0.92 17.35
CA SER A 170 -4.10 -1.57 18.54
C SER A 170 -3.69 -3.02 18.28
N LEU A 171 -2.69 -3.45 19.04
CA LEU A 171 -2.32 -4.85 19.21
C LEU A 171 -2.90 -5.40 20.52
N ASP A 172 -3.37 -6.63 20.46
CA ASP A 172 -4.01 -7.42 21.50
C ASP A 172 -3.61 -8.87 21.19
N ASP A 173 -2.67 -9.38 21.98
CA ASP A 173 -2.07 -10.69 21.76
C ASP A 173 -3.06 -11.84 21.98
N SER A 174 -4.22 -11.58 22.58
CA SER A 174 -5.29 -12.57 22.72
C SER A 174 -6.10 -12.78 21.43
N LYS A 175 -5.90 -11.94 20.41
CA LYS A 175 -6.72 -11.95 19.18
C LYS A 175 -6.00 -12.56 17.99
N ASN A 176 -6.76 -13.35 17.24
CA ASN A 176 -6.43 -13.68 15.86
C ASN A 176 -6.80 -12.48 14.97
N TYR A 177 -5.80 -11.92 14.31
CA TYR A 177 -5.99 -10.82 13.38
C TYR A 177 -6.42 -11.30 12.01
N LEU A 178 -7.22 -10.46 11.34
CA LEU A 178 -7.55 -10.65 9.93
C LEU A 178 -6.35 -10.24 9.06
N ILE A 179 -6.49 -10.43 7.74
CA ILE A 179 -5.54 -9.87 6.78
C ILE A 179 -5.46 -8.35 6.96
N ASP A 180 -4.25 -7.80 6.84
CA ASP A 180 -3.85 -6.43 7.17
C ASP A 180 -4.89 -5.35 6.87
N ASP A 181 -5.26 -5.19 5.60
CA ASP A 181 -6.19 -4.16 5.18
C ASP A 181 -7.61 -4.35 5.72
N VAL A 182 -8.08 -5.60 5.81
CA VAL A 182 -9.37 -5.92 6.42
C VAL A 182 -9.38 -5.59 7.91
N GLU A 183 -8.29 -5.91 8.61
CA GLU A 183 -8.17 -5.62 10.04
C GLU A 183 -8.13 -4.12 10.33
N ILE A 184 -7.40 -3.34 9.51
CA ILE A 184 -7.40 -1.88 9.58
C ILE A 184 -8.82 -1.34 9.38
N GLY A 185 -9.51 -1.79 8.32
CA GLY A 185 -10.89 -1.38 8.06
C GLY A 185 -11.88 -1.79 9.16
N ARG A 186 -11.62 -2.91 9.86
CA ARG A 186 -12.42 -3.36 11.00
C ARG A 186 -12.28 -2.43 12.21
N GLN A 187 -11.07 -1.93 12.47
CA GLN A 187 -10.81 -1.04 13.60
C GLN A 187 -11.18 0.42 13.30
N ILE A 188 -11.00 0.87 12.05
CA ILE A 188 -11.31 2.24 11.62
C ILE A 188 -12.76 2.32 11.13
N THR A 189 -13.67 2.58 12.06
CA THR A 189 -15.12 2.65 11.75
C THR A 189 -15.61 4.06 11.41
N LYS A 190 -14.86 5.10 11.81
CA LYS A 190 -15.20 6.51 11.57
C LYS A 190 -13.98 7.24 11.04
N PHE A 191 -14.12 7.84 9.88
CA PHE A 191 -13.07 8.59 9.20
C PHE A 191 -13.68 9.63 8.27
N LYS A 192 -12.89 10.65 7.92
CA LYS A 192 -13.28 11.64 6.92
C LYS A 192 -13.27 11.01 5.53
N ALA A 193 -14.42 11.02 4.86
CA ALA A 193 -14.52 10.56 3.48
C ALA A 193 -13.98 11.62 2.52
N HIS A 194 -13.41 11.17 1.40
CA HIS A 194 -12.92 12.04 0.33
C HIS A 194 -13.70 11.79 -0.96
N ASN A 195 -14.12 12.86 -1.63
CA ASN A 195 -14.91 12.79 -2.86
C ASN A 195 -14.06 12.58 -4.12
N VAL A 196 -12.74 12.52 -3.98
CA VAL A 196 -11.82 12.26 -5.09
C VAL A 196 -11.68 10.76 -5.28
N LYS A 197 -11.90 10.27 -6.51
CA LYS A 197 -11.78 8.85 -6.82
C LYS A 197 -10.32 8.42 -6.82
N TYR A 198 -9.99 7.39 -6.04
CA TYR A 198 -8.69 6.74 -6.08
C TYR A 198 -8.68 5.72 -7.23
N GLU A 199 -7.77 5.89 -8.18
CA GLU A 199 -7.56 4.94 -9.29
C GLU A 199 -6.18 4.28 -9.23
N ARG A 200 -6.10 3.05 -9.74
CA ARG A 200 -4.84 2.34 -9.94
C ARG A 200 -4.95 1.35 -11.10
N ILE A 201 -3.83 1.13 -11.78
CA ILE A 201 -3.73 0.10 -12.81
C ILE A 201 -3.05 -1.14 -12.23
N TYR A 202 -3.63 -2.31 -12.49
CA TYR A 202 -3.04 -3.61 -12.20
C TYR A 202 -2.49 -4.23 -13.47
N VAL A 203 -1.18 -4.44 -13.52
CA VAL A 203 -0.53 -5.21 -14.57
C VAL A 203 -0.40 -6.66 -14.09
N THR A 204 -1.33 -7.49 -14.54
CA THR A 204 -1.42 -8.94 -14.28
C THR A 204 -1.16 -9.73 -15.56
N ASP A 205 -1.05 -11.06 -15.48
CA ASP A 205 -0.90 -11.92 -16.68
C ASP A 205 -2.06 -11.74 -17.68
N SER A 206 -3.23 -11.34 -17.18
CA SER A 206 -4.44 -11.06 -17.95
C SER A 206 -4.65 -9.57 -18.28
N TYR A 207 -3.65 -8.71 -18.04
CA TYR A 207 -3.79 -7.29 -18.30
C TYR A 207 -3.96 -7.02 -19.80
N VAL A 208 -5.05 -6.34 -20.13
CA VAL A 208 -5.32 -5.88 -21.49
C VAL A 208 -4.91 -4.42 -21.59
N LYS A 209 -4.04 -4.11 -22.56
CA LYS A 209 -3.63 -2.73 -22.82
C LYS A 209 -4.85 -1.85 -23.13
N ILE A 210 -4.84 -0.64 -22.61
CA ILE A 210 -5.93 0.33 -22.78
C ILE A 210 -5.62 1.29 -23.94
N LYS A 211 -6.63 2.00 -24.44
CA LYS A 211 -6.38 3.02 -25.47
C LYS A 211 -5.63 4.19 -24.83
N LYS A 212 -4.71 4.80 -25.57
CA LYS A 212 -3.94 5.97 -25.09
C LYS A 212 -4.82 7.07 -24.51
N LYS A 213 -5.92 7.41 -25.19
CA LYS A 213 -6.90 8.39 -24.70
C LYS A 213 -7.49 8.05 -23.33
N ASP A 214 -7.70 6.77 -23.03
CA ASP A 214 -8.30 6.33 -21.77
C ASP A 214 -7.25 6.43 -20.65
N LEU A 215 -5.98 6.12 -20.96
CA LEU A 215 -4.86 6.37 -20.06
C LEU A 215 -4.70 7.87 -19.78
N ASP A 216 -4.79 8.72 -20.80
CA ASP A 216 -4.67 10.17 -20.65
C ASP A 216 -5.77 10.73 -19.73
N VAL A 217 -7.00 10.24 -19.84
CA VAL A 217 -8.09 10.58 -18.90
C VAL A 217 -7.76 10.14 -17.48
N LEU A 218 -7.28 8.90 -17.29
CA LEU A 218 -6.88 8.42 -15.96
C LEU A 218 -5.75 9.28 -15.35
N VAL A 219 -4.75 9.64 -16.15
CA VAL A 219 -3.58 10.42 -15.71
C VAL A 219 -3.96 11.87 -15.41
N ASN A 220 -4.74 12.52 -16.27
CA ASN A 220 -5.00 13.95 -16.17
C ASN A 220 -6.22 14.27 -15.29
N ASP A 221 -7.31 13.53 -15.45
CA ASP A 221 -8.58 13.84 -14.78
C ASP A 221 -8.68 13.14 -13.43
N PHE A 222 -8.17 11.90 -13.33
CA PHE A 222 -8.19 11.10 -12.11
C PHE A 222 -6.84 11.12 -11.36
N MET A 223 -5.84 11.83 -11.87
CA MET A 223 -4.49 11.92 -11.28
C MET A 223 -3.90 10.53 -11.00
N LEU A 224 -4.09 9.57 -11.90
CA LEU A 224 -3.57 8.21 -11.75
C LEU A 224 -2.08 8.28 -11.41
N PHE A 225 -1.75 7.72 -10.24
CA PHE A 225 -0.38 7.71 -9.73
C PHE A 225 0.11 6.33 -9.34
N HIS A 226 -0.78 5.33 -9.19
CA HIS A 226 -0.40 4.03 -8.65
C HIS A 226 -0.57 2.92 -9.69
N TYR A 227 0.53 2.22 -9.95
CA TYR A 227 0.61 1.08 -10.85
C TYR A 227 1.13 -0.12 -10.07
N LYS A 228 0.42 -1.24 -10.13
CA LYS A 228 0.76 -2.46 -9.39
C LYS A 228 1.07 -3.61 -10.34
N PHE A 229 2.26 -4.18 -10.20
CA PHE A 229 2.72 -5.33 -10.96
C PHE A 229 2.47 -6.62 -10.17
N LYS A 230 1.73 -7.53 -10.76
CA LYS A 230 1.34 -8.80 -10.15
C LYS A 230 1.15 -9.86 -11.23
N THR A 231 2.19 -10.04 -12.04
CA THR A 231 2.26 -11.15 -12.98
C THR A 231 2.82 -12.40 -12.29
N SER A 232 2.71 -13.53 -12.97
CA SER A 232 3.35 -14.79 -12.58
C SER A 232 4.87 -14.71 -12.67
N ASP A 233 5.42 -13.86 -13.55
CA ASP A 233 6.85 -13.60 -13.68
C ASP A 233 7.29 -12.45 -12.76
N ARG A 234 7.75 -12.81 -11.56
CA ARG A 234 8.21 -11.83 -10.56
C ARG A 234 9.48 -11.09 -10.98
N ASN A 235 10.33 -11.67 -11.82
CA ASN A 235 11.51 -10.99 -12.32
C ASN A 235 11.12 -9.92 -13.33
N ALA A 236 10.17 -10.22 -14.22
CA ALA A 236 9.60 -9.21 -15.11
C ALA A 236 8.94 -8.06 -14.33
N ASP A 237 8.22 -8.37 -13.24
CA ASP A 237 7.63 -7.35 -12.37
C ASP A 237 8.70 -6.44 -11.71
N ILE A 238 9.83 -7.01 -11.25
CA ILE A 238 10.97 -6.26 -10.70
C ILE A 238 11.52 -5.29 -11.75
N ASP A 239 11.75 -5.78 -12.96
CA ASP A 239 12.24 -5.01 -14.09
C ASP A 239 11.27 -3.90 -14.49
N ASN A 240 9.98 -4.22 -14.53
CA ASN A 240 8.92 -3.28 -14.86
C ASN A 240 8.91 -2.11 -13.87
N VAL A 241 8.99 -2.36 -12.56
CA VAL A 241 9.04 -1.30 -11.54
C VAL A 241 10.22 -0.37 -11.78
N ALA A 242 11.42 -0.90 -12.07
CA ALA A 242 12.60 -0.09 -12.33
C ALA A 242 12.45 0.80 -13.58
N LYS A 243 11.93 0.23 -14.68
CA LYS A 243 11.83 0.90 -15.98
C LYS A 243 10.64 1.86 -16.09
N PHE A 244 9.65 1.76 -15.19
CA PHE A 244 8.39 2.51 -15.29
C PHE A 244 8.49 4.03 -15.11
N SER A 245 9.66 4.52 -14.67
CA SER A 245 9.97 5.96 -14.70
C SER A 245 10.08 6.51 -16.12
N SER A 246 10.37 5.66 -17.12
CA SER A 246 10.34 6.07 -18.53
C SER A 246 8.90 6.17 -19.04
N LEU A 247 8.52 7.35 -19.53
CA LEU A 247 7.20 7.59 -20.12
C LEU A 247 6.98 6.77 -21.39
N ASP A 248 8.02 6.59 -22.21
CA ASP A 248 7.95 5.76 -23.43
C ASP A 248 7.71 4.30 -23.07
N PHE A 249 8.46 3.78 -22.09
CA PHE A 249 8.24 2.42 -21.59
C PHE A 249 6.83 2.25 -21.04
N ARG A 250 6.37 3.20 -20.22
CA ARG A 250 5.03 3.21 -19.64
C ARG A 250 3.95 3.20 -20.71
N SER A 251 4.04 4.07 -21.70
CA SER A 251 3.06 4.11 -22.80
C SER A 251 3.08 2.78 -23.55
N ASN A 252 4.25 2.28 -23.94
CA ASN A 252 4.35 1.02 -24.69
C ASN A 252 3.82 -0.18 -23.90
N LEU A 253 4.03 -0.22 -22.59
CA LEU A 253 3.53 -1.31 -21.74
C LEU A 253 2.02 -1.23 -21.53
N LEU A 254 1.49 -0.03 -21.27
CA LEU A 254 0.09 0.15 -20.86
C LEU A 254 -0.89 0.29 -22.01
N THR A 255 -0.45 0.81 -23.17
CA THR A 255 -1.36 1.23 -24.24
C THR A 255 -1.21 0.43 -25.51
N THR A 256 -2.33 0.24 -26.22
CA THR A 256 -2.28 -0.09 -27.64
C THR A 256 -1.87 1.15 -28.42
N SER A 257 -1.17 0.95 -29.54
CA SER A 257 -0.92 2.00 -30.53
C SER A 257 -2.21 2.69 -30.99
#